data_AF-A0A954Y9Y4-F1
#
_entry.id   AF-A0A954Y9Y4-F1
#
_cell.length_a   1.000
_cell.length_b   1.000
_cell.length_c   1.000
_cell.angle_alpha   90.00
_cell.angle_beta   90.00
_cell.angle_gamma   90.00
#
_symmetry.space_group_name_H-M   'P 1'
#
loop_
_entity.id
_entity.type
_entity.pdbx_description
1 polymer ?
#
loop_
_entity_poly.entity_id
_entity_poly.type
_entity_poly.pdbx_seq_one_letter_code
_entity_poly.pdbx_strand_id
1 'polypeptide(L)'
;AVAAEDNTPADNPITNAGAELGRVLFYDTRLSHNDSTSCASCHQQSAGFSDPAPLSEGFEGELTGRKSMGLSNAKFYASGEFFWDERSPTLEHQVLQPIQSPVEMGVTSLSDLEDKLSQTEFYPQLFQRAFGSPEVTSERMSAAMAQFVRSMVSYQSKFDQAFEGQGPPDFVGTLTASEESGHQIFAARCDGCHRTNAQVADDTHNIGLDLESSEEAGTDEGAGNGEFKPPSLRNVAVRGSFMHDGRFSSLEEVVQFYSTGIQANPNLDDRLTNARGLPVRFNFTNQEMQDLVAFLNSLTDESFLTNELFSNPFVVLDGDYNGDGVVDTDDYIVWRDNFGSLENLAADGNLDGVVDSADYSVWRDNLGASWSFLADASIEAAAAPEPVALVMLGVLLAWRTVTNRPRRRSG
;
A
#
# COMPACT_ATOMS: atom_id res chain seq x y z
N ALA A 1 -7.18 20.07 1.29
CA ALA A 1 -7.38 20.79 0.02
C ALA A 1 -7.14 19.84 -1.14
N VAL A 2 -8.02 18.84 -1.32
CA VAL A 2 -7.95 17.80 -2.37
C VAL A 2 -9.34 17.41 -2.90
N ALA A 3 -10.38 18.15 -2.50
CA ALA A 3 -11.77 17.79 -2.78
C ALA A 3 -12.19 18.12 -4.22
N ALA A 4 -11.51 19.04 -4.89
CA ALA A 4 -11.78 19.38 -6.30
C ALA A 4 -11.21 18.32 -7.25
N GLU A 5 -10.29 17.50 -6.74
CA GLU A 5 -9.54 16.47 -7.44
C GLU A 5 -10.18 15.08 -7.28
N ASP A 6 -11.23 14.95 -6.47
CA ASP A 6 -11.94 13.68 -6.25
C ASP A 6 -12.63 13.20 -7.53
N ASN A 7 -12.13 12.09 -8.09
CA ASN A 7 -12.66 11.46 -9.31
C ASN A 7 -13.69 10.36 -9.06
N THR A 8 -14.26 10.26 -7.85
CA THR A 8 -15.30 9.28 -7.54
C THR A 8 -16.58 9.62 -8.31
N PRO A 9 -17.04 8.78 -9.24
CA PRO A 9 -18.23 9.08 -10.02
C PRO A 9 -19.49 8.80 -9.19
N ALA A 10 -20.57 9.52 -9.48
CA ALA A 10 -21.81 9.46 -8.71
C ALA A 10 -22.52 8.09 -8.76
N ASP A 11 -22.27 7.32 -9.82
CA ASP A 11 -22.82 5.98 -10.06
C ASP A 11 -21.95 4.83 -9.53
N ASN A 12 -20.71 5.11 -9.08
CA ASN A 12 -19.85 4.14 -8.40
C ASN A 12 -19.22 4.72 -7.12
N PRO A 13 -20.03 5.09 -6.10
CA PRO A 13 -19.51 5.57 -4.84
C PRO A 13 -18.77 4.47 -4.08
N ILE A 14 -17.75 4.83 -3.30
CA ILE A 14 -17.03 3.89 -2.44
C ILE A 14 -17.96 3.40 -1.33
N THR A 15 -18.16 2.09 -1.26
CA THR A 15 -18.89 1.42 -0.17
C THR A 15 -18.01 0.36 0.47
N ASN A 16 -18.22 0.03 1.75
CA ASN A 16 -17.45 -1.04 2.41
C ASN A 16 -17.59 -2.38 1.67
N ALA A 17 -18.79 -2.70 1.18
CA ALA A 17 -19.03 -3.97 0.48
C ALA A 17 -18.37 -4.02 -0.91
N GLY A 18 -18.42 -2.91 -1.67
CA GLY A 18 -17.79 -2.85 -2.98
C GLY A 18 -16.26 -2.76 -2.90
N ALA A 19 -15.71 -2.00 -1.94
CA ALA A 19 -14.28 -1.97 -1.68
C ALA A 19 -13.74 -3.31 -1.19
N GLU A 20 -14.49 -4.05 -0.36
CA GLU A 20 -14.08 -5.40 0.08
C GLU A 20 -14.05 -6.39 -1.09
N LEU A 21 -15.07 -6.40 -1.96
CA LEU A 21 -15.02 -7.19 -3.19
C LEU A 21 -13.85 -6.77 -4.09
N GLY A 22 -13.58 -5.46 -4.21
CA GLY A 22 -12.44 -4.94 -4.95
C GLY A 22 -11.10 -5.40 -4.38
N ARG A 23 -10.96 -5.44 -3.05
CA ARG A 23 -9.78 -5.96 -2.34
C ARG A 23 -9.54 -7.42 -2.66
N VAL A 24 -10.59 -8.24 -2.60
CA VAL A 24 -10.52 -9.66 -2.98
C VAL A 24 -10.07 -9.82 -4.43
N LEU A 25 -10.67 -9.08 -5.39
CA LEU A 25 -10.27 -9.12 -6.79
C LEU A 25 -8.81 -8.68 -7.00
N PHE A 26 -8.36 -7.63 -6.31
CA PHE A 26 -7.02 -7.06 -6.46
C PHE A 26 -5.89 -8.04 -6.13
N TYR A 27 -6.12 -8.91 -5.13
CA TYR A 27 -5.13 -9.88 -4.67
C TYR A 27 -5.26 -11.27 -5.31
N ASP A 28 -6.37 -11.55 -5.99
CA ASP A 28 -6.68 -12.89 -6.49
C ASP A 28 -5.96 -13.20 -7.80
N THR A 29 -5.06 -14.17 -7.78
CA THR A 29 -4.30 -14.57 -8.97
C THR A 29 -5.17 -15.22 -10.04
N ARG A 30 -6.39 -15.66 -9.70
CA ARG A 30 -7.33 -16.22 -10.68
C ARG A 30 -7.81 -15.21 -11.72
N LEU A 31 -7.51 -13.93 -11.55
CA LEU A 31 -7.72 -12.92 -12.58
C LEU A 31 -6.71 -13.02 -13.74
N SER A 32 -5.60 -13.75 -13.60
CA SER A 32 -4.71 -14.04 -14.73
C SER A 32 -5.05 -15.33 -15.47
N HIS A 33 -4.55 -15.45 -16.69
CA HIS A 33 -4.75 -16.59 -17.57
C HIS A 33 -4.33 -17.93 -16.95
N ASN A 34 -3.24 -17.92 -16.18
CA ASN A 34 -2.60 -19.11 -15.62
C ASN A 34 -2.59 -19.14 -14.08
N ASP A 35 -3.44 -18.34 -13.42
CA ASP A 35 -3.57 -18.28 -11.96
C ASP A 35 -2.31 -17.86 -11.19
N SER A 36 -1.36 -17.16 -11.84
CA SER A 36 -0.06 -16.79 -11.25
C SER A 36 0.08 -15.33 -10.82
N THR A 37 -0.72 -14.42 -11.39
CA THR A 37 -0.50 -12.96 -11.29
C THR A 37 -1.77 -12.27 -10.85
N SER A 38 -1.67 -11.34 -9.90
CA SER A 38 -2.76 -10.45 -9.49
C SER A 38 -2.33 -8.99 -9.62
N CYS A 39 -3.23 -8.04 -9.35
CA CYS A 39 -2.86 -6.62 -9.31
C CYS A 39 -1.75 -6.39 -8.27
N ALA A 40 -1.82 -7.09 -7.15
CA ALA A 40 -0.85 -7.01 -6.06
C ALA A 40 0.56 -7.51 -6.42
N SER A 41 0.72 -8.33 -7.47
CA SER A 41 2.05 -8.74 -7.96
C SER A 41 2.89 -7.54 -8.39
N CYS A 42 2.25 -6.54 -9.01
CA CYS A 42 2.89 -5.33 -9.54
C CYS A 42 2.64 -4.08 -8.67
N HIS A 43 1.63 -4.12 -7.80
CA HIS A 43 1.24 -3.01 -6.92
C HIS A 43 1.34 -3.45 -5.46
N GLN A 44 2.57 -3.53 -4.94
CA GLN A 44 2.87 -4.05 -3.61
C GLN A 44 2.64 -2.98 -2.55
N GLN A 45 1.81 -3.29 -1.55
CA GLN A 45 1.44 -2.35 -0.48
C GLN A 45 2.66 -1.72 0.22
N SER A 46 3.67 -2.54 0.55
CA SER A 46 4.91 -2.11 1.21
C SER A 46 5.74 -1.11 0.38
N ALA A 47 5.52 -1.06 -0.94
CA ALA A 47 6.13 -0.11 -1.85
C ALA A 47 5.17 1.04 -2.22
N GLY A 48 4.15 1.31 -1.41
CA GLY A 48 3.14 2.34 -1.68
C GLY A 48 2.21 1.97 -2.83
N PHE A 49 1.91 0.68 -2.99
CA PHE A 49 1.18 0.09 -4.12
C PHE A 49 1.85 0.36 -5.46
N SER A 50 3.18 0.26 -5.49
CA SER A 50 4.04 0.26 -6.68
C SER A 50 4.80 -1.06 -6.75
N ASP A 51 5.54 -1.29 -7.82
CA ASP A 51 6.56 -2.33 -7.87
C ASP A 51 7.91 -1.74 -7.40
N PRO A 52 8.68 -2.37 -6.49
CA PRO A 52 10.06 -1.97 -6.23
C PRO A 52 10.98 -2.14 -7.45
N ALA A 53 10.69 -3.10 -8.33
CA ALA A 53 11.45 -3.32 -9.55
C ALA A 53 11.24 -2.17 -10.57
N PRO A 54 12.23 -1.93 -11.47
CA PRO A 54 12.09 -0.95 -12.53
C PRO A 54 10.90 -1.21 -13.45
N LEU A 55 10.69 -2.48 -13.81
CA LEU A 55 9.59 -2.96 -14.64
C LEU A 55 9.02 -4.21 -13.98
N SER A 56 7.69 -4.36 -14.05
CA SER A 56 6.99 -5.52 -13.48
C SER A 56 7.07 -6.73 -14.39
N GLU A 57 7.13 -7.91 -13.78
CA GLU A 57 7.07 -9.20 -14.45
C GLU A 57 5.60 -9.67 -14.52
N GLY A 58 5.14 -10.02 -15.72
CA GLY A 58 3.78 -10.49 -15.96
C GLY A 58 3.63 -12.01 -15.89
N PHE A 59 2.46 -12.51 -16.30
CA PHE A 59 2.04 -13.89 -16.01
C PHE A 59 2.91 -15.00 -16.64
N GLU A 60 3.64 -14.71 -17.72
CA GLU A 60 4.61 -15.64 -18.35
C GLU A 60 6.09 -15.25 -18.14
N GLY A 61 6.37 -14.31 -17.23
CA GLY A 61 7.73 -13.85 -16.95
C GLY A 61 8.24 -12.74 -17.88
N GLU A 62 7.39 -12.21 -18.77
CA GLU A 62 7.73 -11.07 -19.61
C GLU A 62 7.67 -9.76 -18.82
N LEU A 63 8.56 -8.81 -19.14
CA LEU A 63 8.57 -7.49 -18.50
C LEU A 63 7.60 -6.53 -19.17
N THR A 64 6.89 -5.77 -18.33
CA THR A 64 6.02 -4.66 -18.75
C THR A 64 6.80 -3.54 -19.45
N GLY A 65 6.11 -2.77 -20.30
CA GLY A 65 6.73 -1.68 -21.05
C GLY A 65 6.96 -0.39 -20.24
N ARG A 66 6.31 -0.26 -19.08
CA ARG A 66 6.44 0.88 -18.17
C ARG A 66 6.46 0.40 -16.72
N LYS A 67 7.07 1.20 -15.85
CA LYS A 67 7.02 1.02 -14.41
C LYS A 67 5.56 1.08 -13.92
N SER A 68 5.17 0.14 -13.06
CA SER A 68 3.88 0.20 -12.35
C SER A 68 3.78 1.45 -11.48
N MET A 69 2.76 2.28 -11.73
CA MET A 69 2.52 3.51 -10.95
C MET A 69 2.13 3.16 -9.52
N GLY A 70 2.52 3.99 -8.55
CA GLY A 70 1.97 3.92 -7.20
C GLY A 70 0.47 4.24 -7.20
N LEU A 71 -0.33 3.45 -6.51
CA LEU A 71 -1.79 3.64 -6.44
C LEU A 71 -2.26 4.51 -5.27
N SER A 72 -1.38 4.84 -4.33
CA SER A 72 -1.73 5.73 -3.21
C SER A 72 -2.28 7.05 -3.75
N ASN A 73 -3.46 7.44 -3.27
CA ASN A 73 -4.17 8.66 -3.66
C ASN A 73 -4.64 8.71 -5.13
N ALA A 74 -4.81 7.57 -5.81
CA ALA A 74 -5.40 7.48 -7.16
C ALA A 74 -6.80 8.12 -7.29
N LYS A 75 -7.47 8.33 -6.16
CA LYS A 75 -8.74 9.06 -6.05
C LYS A 75 -8.64 10.55 -6.44
N PHE A 76 -7.47 11.17 -6.31
CA PHE A 76 -7.32 12.62 -6.42
C PHE A 76 -6.69 13.03 -7.76
N TYR A 77 -7.38 12.80 -8.86
CA TYR A 77 -7.05 13.34 -10.18
C TYR A 77 -8.31 13.85 -10.85
N ALA A 78 -8.50 15.17 -10.96
CA ALA A 78 -9.73 15.80 -11.44
C ALA A 78 -10.09 15.39 -12.88
N SER A 79 -9.09 15.10 -13.74
CA SER A 79 -9.34 14.60 -15.10
C SER A 79 -10.07 13.26 -15.11
N GLY A 80 -9.85 12.43 -14.07
CA GLY A 80 -10.31 11.05 -14.03
C GLY A 80 -9.57 10.12 -14.98
N GLU A 81 -8.52 10.60 -15.66
CA GLU A 81 -7.75 9.82 -16.63
C GLU A 81 -6.60 9.07 -15.93
N PHE A 82 -6.28 7.86 -16.39
CA PHE A 82 -5.36 6.93 -15.74
C PHE A 82 -4.32 6.34 -16.71
N PHE A 83 -3.29 5.73 -16.11
CA PHE A 83 -1.99 5.41 -16.68
C PHE A 83 -1.06 6.62 -16.86
N TRP A 84 0.22 6.33 -17.08
CA TRP A 84 1.26 7.31 -17.36
C TRP A 84 0.95 8.20 -18.57
N ASP A 85 0.20 7.68 -19.55
CA ASP A 85 -0.18 8.35 -20.80
C ASP A 85 -1.65 8.78 -20.84
N GLU A 86 -2.37 8.69 -19.71
CA GLU A 86 -3.78 9.06 -19.59
C GLU A 86 -4.72 8.34 -20.59
N ARG A 87 -4.29 7.23 -21.20
CA ARG A 87 -5.07 6.52 -22.24
C ARG A 87 -6.39 5.94 -21.75
N SER A 88 -6.59 5.84 -20.43
CA SER A 88 -7.83 5.35 -19.85
C SER A 88 -8.65 6.50 -19.29
N PRO A 89 -9.90 6.71 -19.74
CA PRO A 89 -10.72 7.85 -19.33
C PRO A 89 -11.30 7.73 -17.91
N THR A 90 -11.23 6.54 -17.32
CA THR A 90 -11.72 6.25 -15.96
C THR A 90 -10.92 5.13 -15.31
N LEU A 91 -11.05 5.01 -13.99
CA LEU A 91 -10.44 3.93 -13.22
C LEU A 91 -11.11 2.59 -13.53
N GLU A 92 -12.43 2.58 -13.67
CA GLU A 92 -13.24 1.43 -14.06
C GLU A 92 -12.77 0.85 -15.39
N HIS A 93 -12.47 1.72 -16.37
CA HIS A 93 -11.89 1.28 -17.63
C HIS A 93 -10.44 0.82 -17.48
N GLN A 94 -9.64 1.46 -16.62
CA GLN A 94 -8.23 1.14 -16.42
C GLN A 94 -8.04 -0.26 -15.81
N VAL A 95 -8.82 -0.63 -14.80
CA VAL A 95 -8.61 -1.87 -14.05
C VAL A 95 -8.87 -3.14 -14.88
N LEU A 96 -9.61 -3.04 -15.99
CA LEU A 96 -9.82 -4.17 -16.93
C LEU A 96 -8.69 -4.32 -17.96
N GLN A 97 -7.86 -3.29 -18.16
CA GLN A 97 -6.80 -3.34 -19.18
C GLN A 97 -5.65 -4.29 -18.80
N PRO A 98 -5.07 -4.25 -17.58
CA PRO A 98 -4.05 -5.21 -17.15
C PRO A 98 -4.51 -6.66 -17.24
N ILE A 99 -5.79 -6.92 -16.88
CA ILE A 99 -6.42 -8.24 -16.97
C ILE A 99 -6.30 -8.79 -18.40
N GLN A 100 -6.55 -7.95 -19.41
CA GLN A 100 -6.58 -8.33 -20.82
C GLN A 100 -5.24 -8.15 -21.54
N SER A 101 -4.25 -7.56 -20.89
CA SER A 101 -2.93 -7.32 -21.46
C SER A 101 -2.22 -8.66 -21.71
N PRO A 102 -1.66 -8.89 -22.92
CA PRO A 102 -0.98 -10.14 -23.26
C PRO A 102 0.38 -10.29 -22.55
N VAL A 103 0.86 -9.24 -21.87
CA VAL A 103 2.09 -9.27 -21.09
C VAL A 103 1.76 -9.39 -19.60
N GLU A 104 0.77 -8.63 -19.10
CA GLU A 104 0.50 -8.55 -17.65
C GLU A 104 -0.28 -9.77 -17.12
N MET A 105 -1.55 -9.94 -17.48
CA MET A 105 -2.41 -11.00 -16.91
C MET A 105 -3.01 -11.96 -17.94
N GLY A 106 -3.00 -11.65 -19.24
CA GLY A 106 -3.22 -12.60 -20.33
C GLY A 106 -4.66 -13.08 -20.59
N VAL A 107 -5.69 -12.49 -19.96
CA VAL A 107 -7.07 -12.93 -20.16
C VAL A 107 -7.63 -12.40 -21.48
N THR A 108 -7.95 -13.30 -22.42
CA THR A 108 -8.44 -12.92 -23.75
C THR A 108 -9.97 -12.82 -23.86
N SER A 109 -10.71 -13.38 -22.90
CA SER A 109 -12.18 -13.34 -22.82
C SER A 109 -12.61 -13.00 -21.40
N LEU A 110 -13.16 -11.80 -21.20
CA LEU A 110 -13.76 -11.42 -19.92
C LEU A 110 -14.96 -12.32 -19.57
N SER A 111 -15.72 -12.79 -20.56
CA SER A 111 -16.84 -13.73 -20.33
C SER A 111 -16.34 -15.04 -19.71
N ASP A 112 -15.20 -15.56 -20.15
CA ASP A 112 -14.64 -16.81 -19.60
C ASP A 112 -14.14 -16.58 -18.17
N LEU A 113 -13.61 -15.38 -17.88
CA LEU A 113 -13.23 -14.99 -16.53
C LEU A 113 -14.45 -14.82 -15.62
N GLU A 114 -15.52 -14.18 -16.10
CA GLU A 114 -16.80 -14.07 -15.38
C GLU A 114 -17.35 -15.45 -15.01
N ASP A 115 -17.36 -16.39 -15.97
CA ASP A 115 -17.77 -17.78 -15.75
C ASP A 115 -16.89 -18.46 -14.68
N LYS A 116 -15.56 -18.31 -14.78
CA LYS A 116 -14.60 -18.86 -13.81
C LYS A 116 -14.83 -18.32 -12.40
N LEU A 117 -14.99 -17.00 -12.26
CA LEU A 117 -15.20 -16.37 -10.96
C LEU A 117 -16.58 -16.72 -10.39
N SER A 118 -17.62 -16.86 -11.24
CA SER A 118 -18.96 -17.27 -10.80
C SER A 118 -19.01 -18.67 -10.18
N GLN A 119 -18.06 -19.54 -10.54
CA GLN A 119 -17.92 -20.89 -9.99
C GLN A 119 -17.10 -20.95 -8.69
N THR A 120 -16.58 -19.82 -8.23
CA THR A 120 -15.88 -19.72 -6.95
C THR A 120 -16.89 -19.48 -5.84
N GLU A 121 -16.86 -20.30 -4.79
CA GLU A 121 -17.85 -20.31 -3.72
C GLU A 121 -18.16 -18.92 -3.12
N PHE A 122 -17.11 -18.11 -2.90
CA PHE A 122 -17.26 -16.83 -2.22
C PHE A 122 -17.68 -15.67 -3.13
N TYR A 123 -17.39 -15.71 -4.43
CA TYR A 123 -17.64 -14.54 -5.30
C TYR A 123 -19.13 -14.20 -5.40
N PRO A 124 -20.06 -15.12 -5.70
CA PRO A 124 -21.48 -14.79 -5.73
C PRO A 124 -22.00 -14.11 -4.46
N GLN A 125 -21.46 -14.47 -3.29
CA GLN A 125 -21.83 -13.85 -2.02
C GLN A 125 -21.26 -12.43 -1.87
N LEU A 126 -20.01 -12.21 -2.29
CA LEU A 126 -19.39 -10.88 -2.30
C LEU A 126 -20.09 -9.93 -3.29
N PHE A 127 -20.42 -10.40 -4.49
CA PHE A 127 -21.20 -9.63 -5.47
C PHE A 127 -22.61 -9.33 -4.95
N GLN A 128 -23.26 -10.29 -4.29
CA GLN A 128 -24.58 -10.07 -3.67
C GLN A 128 -24.52 -8.98 -2.59
N ARG A 129 -23.45 -8.95 -1.77
CA ARG A 129 -23.23 -7.91 -0.77
C ARG A 129 -22.93 -6.54 -1.38
N ALA A 130 -22.10 -6.49 -2.42
CA ALA A 130 -21.66 -5.25 -3.05
C ALA A 130 -22.74 -4.59 -3.92
N PHE A 131 -23.46 -5.40 -4.71
CA PHE A 131 -24.34 -4.91 -5.78
C PHE A 131 -25.79 -5.41 -5.68
N GLY A 132 -26.13 -6.17 -4.64
CA GLY A 132 -27.47 -6.72 -4.48
C GLY A 132 -27.80 -7.86 -5.46
N SER A 133 -26.81 -8.39 -6.18
CA SER A 133 -26.95 -9.48 -7.15
C SER A 133 -25.74 -10.41 -7.08
N PRO A 134 -25.91 -11.75 -7.16
CA PRO A 134 -24.80 -12.69 -7.10
C PRO A 134 -24.05 -12.85 -8.43
N GLU A 135 -24.58 -12.26 -9.50
CA GLU A 135 -24.03 -12.39 -10.84
C GLU A 135 -22.71 -11.61 -10.96
N VAL A 136 -21.69 -12.32 -11.42
CA VAL A 136 -20.36 -11.78 -11.71
C VAL A 136 -20.34 -11.23 -13.13
N THR A 137 -20.04 -9.95 -13.28
CA THR A 137 -19.85 -9.30 -14.58
C THR A 137 -18.62 -8.41 -14.54
N SER A 138 -17.99 -8.18 -15.69
CA SER A 138 -16.84 -7.28 -15.83
C SER A 138 -17.17 -5.84 -15.43
N GLU A 139 -18.40 -5.37 -15.59
CA GLU A 139 -18.84 -4.07 -15.08
C GLU A 139 -18.83 -4.02 -13.55
N ARG A 140 -19.31 -5.07 -12.88
CA ARG A 140 -19.30 -5.15 -11.40
C ARG A 140 -17.88 -5.38 -10.87
N MET A 141 -17.06 -6.17 -11.57
CA MET A 141 -15.65 -6.37 -11.23
C MET A 141 -14.88 -5.05 -11.30
N SER A 142 -14.99 -4.32 -12.41
CA SER A 142 -14.34 -3.03 -12.59
C SER A 142 -14.82 -1.98 -11.59
N ALA A 143 -16.14 -1.93 -11.33
CA ALA A 143 -16.71 -1.04 -10.33
C ALA A 143 -16.15 -1.32 -8.92
N ALA A 144 -16.12 -2.58 -8.49
CA ALA A 144 -15.61 -2.97 -7.17
C ALA A 144 -14.10 -2.68 -7.03
N MET A 145 -13.31 -3.07 -8.02
CA MET A 145 -11.87 -2.84 -8.01
C MET A 145 -11.53 -1.33 -8.02
N ALA A 146 -12.28 -0.52 -8.76
CA ALA A 146 -12.14 0.93 -8.74
C ALA A 146 -12.53 1.54 -7.38
N GLN A 147 -13.53 1.00 -6.67
CA GLN A 147 -13.83 1.42 -5.30
C GLN A 147 -12.67 1.14 -4.34
N PHE A 148 -12.03 -0.03 -4.46
CA PHE A 148 -10.87 -0.39 -3.64
C PHE A 148 -9.65 0.49 -3.93
N VAL A 149 -9.31 0.71 -5.20
CA VAL A 149 -8.19 1.59 -5.54
C VAL A 149 -8.45 3.04 -5.10
N ARG A 150 -9.69 3.54 -5.17
CA ARG A 150 -10.03 4.88 -4.63
C ARG A 150 -10.03 4.94 -3.10
N SER A 151 -10.17 3.81 -2.39
CA SER A 151 -10.11 3.79 -0.93
C SER A 151 -8.68 3.88 -0.39
N MET A 152 -7.66 3.60 -1.22
CA MET A 152 -6.23 3.70 -0.89
C MET A 152 -5.76 5.15 -0.74
N VAL A 153 -6.23 5.83 0.31
CA VAL A 153 -5.86 7.21 0.64
C VAL A 153 -4.78 7.21 1.71
N SER A 154 -3.63 7.82 1.38
CA SER A 154 -2.51 8.05 2.30
C SER A 154 -2.56 9.49 2.82
N TYR A 155 -2.64 9.64 4.14
CA TYR A 155 -2.93 10.92 4.81
C TYR A 155 -2.43 11.01 6.26
N GLN A 156 -1.61 10.06 6.73
CA GLN A 156 -1.09 10.03 8.10
C GLN A 156 0.45 10.09 8.14
N SER A 157 1.08 10.60 7.08
CA SER A 157 2.53 10.79 7.06
C SER A 157 2.96 11.90 8.04
N LYS A 158 4.26 12.00 8.31
CA LYS A 158 4.79 13.09 9.14
C LYS A 158 4.45 14.48 8.58
N PHE A 159 4.42 14.63 7.26
CA PHE A 159 3.93 15.84 6.60
C PHE A 159 2.45 16.14 6.91
N ASP A 160 1.60 15.11 7.01
CA ASP A 160 0.18 15.30 7.34
C ASP A 160 -0.03 15.76 8.79
N GLN A 161 0.83 15.31 9.72
CA GLN A 161 0.78 15.73 11.12
C GLN A 161 0.92 17.25 11.29
N ALA A 162 1.57 17.94 10.34
CA ALA A 162 1.64 19.40 10.36
C ALA A 162 0.27 20.07 10.20
N PHE A 163 -0.71 19.39 9.60
CA PHE A 163 -2.08 19.88 9.44
C PHE A 163 -2.99 19.55 10.64
N GLU A 164 -2.49 18.83 11.65
CA GLU A 164 -3.26 18.50 12.85
C GLU A 164 -3.48 19.74 13.72
N GLY A 165 -4.73 20.23 13.77
CA GLY A 165 -5.11 21.36 14.61
C GLY A 165 -6.18 22.26 13.98
N GLN A 166 -6.53 23.35 14.66
CA GLN A 166 -7.50 24.35 14.17
C GLN A 166 -6.84 25.59 13.57
N GLY A 167 -5.56 25.52 13.21
CA GLY A 167 -4.75 26.64 12.71
C GLY A 167 -4.11 26.36 11.35
N PRO A 168 -3.28 27.29 10.84
CA PRO A 168 -2.39 27.02 9.72
C PRO A 168 -1.47 25.84 10.03
N PRO A 169 -0.96 25.11 9.01
CA PRO A 169 -0.09 23.98 9.23
C PRO A 169 1.19 24.35 10.00
N ASP A 170 1.57 23.57 11.00
CA ASP A 170 2.78 23.75 11.80
C ASP A 170 3.94 22.88 11.29
N PHE A 171 4.45 23.20 10.09
CA PHE A 171 5.56 22.45 9.52
C PHE A 171 6.85 22.58 10.34
N VAL A 172 7.12 23.75 10.93
CA VAL A 172 8.33 23.99 11.73
C VAL A 172 8.32 23.20 13.05
N GLY A 173 7.15 23.04 13.66
CA GLY A 173 6.97 22.24 14.87
C GLY A 173 6.97 20.74 14.65
N THR A 174 6.57 20.29 13.45
CA THR A 174 6.40 18.87 13.13
C THR A 174 7.59 18.27 12.36
N LEU A 175 8.11 18.97 11.36
CA LEU A 175 9.21 18.51 10.52
C LEU A 175 10.57 18.79 11.20
N THR A 176 11.58 17.99 10.87
CA THR A 176 12.97 18.33 11.21
C THR A 176 13.42 19.56 10.42
N ALA A 177 14.51 20.20 10.84
CA ALA A 177 15.06 21.36 10.13
C ALA A 177 15.42 21.06 8.66
N SER A 178 15.89 19.84 8.37
CA SER A 178 16.24 19.40 7.01
C SER A 178 14.97 19.13 6.18
N GLU A 179 13.99 18.43 6.75
CA GLU A 179 12.68 18.21 6.11
C GLU A 179 11.95 19.53 5.79
N GLU A 180 11.93 20.49 6.72
CA GLU A 180 11.29 21.80 6.48
C GLU A 180 12.07 22.65 5.46
N SER A 181 13.40 22.59 5.48
CA SER A 181 14.21 23.25 4.42
C SER A 181 13.90 22.64 3.05
N GLY A 182 13.75 21.32 2.99
CA GLY A 182 13.34 20.59 1.79
C GLY A 182 11.93 20.96 1.33
N HIS A 183 11.00 21.05 2.27
CA HIS A 183 9.63 21.49 2.01
C HIS A 183 9.58 22.89 1.39
N GLN A 184 10.38 23.83 1.89
CA GLN A 184 10.48 25.18 1.32
C GLN A 184 11.07 25.17 -0.10
N ILE A 185 12.07 24.33 -0.38
CA ILE A 185 12.61 24.18 -1.74
C ILE A 185 11.54 23.58 -2.66
N PHE A 186 10.84 22.55 -2.20
CA PHE A 186 9.77 21.90 -2.94
C PHE A 186 8.64 22.88 -3.29
N ALA A 187 8.15 23.65 -2.31
CA ALA A 187 7.12 24.66 -2.49
C ALA A 187 7.53 25.81 -3.43
N ALA A 188 8.84 26.01 -3.65
CA ALA A 188 9.33 27.05 -4.55
C ALA A 188 9.63 26.55 -5.97
N ARG A 189 9.82 25.24 -6.17
CA ARG A 189 10.40 24.66 -7.40
C ARG A 189 9.60 23.51 -8.01
N CYS A 190 8.81 22.80 -7.22
CA CYS A 190 8.20 21.53 -7.59
C CYS A 190 6.66 21.59 -7.57
N ASP A 191 6.09 22.51 -6.78
CA ASP A 191 4.64 22.65 -6.58
C ASP A 191 3.87 23.06 -7.84
N GLY A 192 4.57 23.59 -8.85
CA GLY A 192 4.00 23.91 -10.16
C GLY A 192 3.44 22.67 -10.87
N CYS A 193 4.04 21.50 -10.66
CA CYS A 193 3.58 20.21 -11.20
C CYS A 193 2.95 19.35 -10.09
N HIS A 194 3.62 19.23 -8.94
CA HIS A 194 3.18 18.38 -7.83
C HIS A 194 2.33 19.18 -6.84
N ARG A 195 1.03 19.25 -7.13
CA ARG A 195 0.08 20.17 -6.50
C ARG A 195 -0.75 19.48 -5.43
N THR A 196 -1.44 20.30 -4.64
CA THR A 196 -2.35 19.89 -3.56
C THR A 196 -1.65 19.10 -2.44
N ASN A 197 -2.38 18.76 -1.38
CA ASN A 197 -1.84 17.90 -0.33
C ASN A 197 -1.67 16.44 -0.81
N ALA A 198 -2.32 16.02 -1.88
CA ALA A 198 -2.11 14.69 -2.47
C ALA A 198 -0.87 14.63 -3.38
N GLN A 199 -0.25 15.78 -3.70
CA GLN A 199 0.96 15.90 -4.54
C GLN A 199 0.77 15.33 -5.95
N VAL A 200 -0.40 15.61 -6.50
CA VAL A 200 -0.92 15.14 -7.79
C VAL A 200 -0.93 16.30 -8.80
N ALA A 201 -1.07 15.95 -10.07
CA ALA A 201 -1.32 16.90 -11.15
C ALA A 201 -2.37 16.33 -12.09
N ASP A 202 -3.22 17.20 -12.63
CA ASP A 202 -4.28 16.82 -13.58
C ASP A 202 -3.87 16.94 -15.06
N ASP A 203 -2.59 17.25 -15.32
CA ASP A 203 -2.02 17.50 -16.63
C ASP A 203 -0.72 16.70 -16.84
N THR A 204 -0.44 16.36 -18.10
CA THR A 204 0.75 15.62 -18.52
C THR A 204 1.91 16.56 -18.82
N HIS A 205 3.13 16.12 -18.55
CA HIS A 205 4.33 16.94 -18.72
C HIS A 205 5.48 16.18 -19.33
N ASN A 206 6.19 16.82 -20.26
CA ASN A 206 7.52 16.37 -20.68
C ASN A 206 8.56 17.04 -19.79
N ILE A 207 9.23 16.24 -18.96
CA ILE A 207 10.23 16.74 -18.01
C ILE A 207 11.65 16.82 -18.60
N GLY A 208 11.82 16.52 -19.89
CA GLY A 208 13.12 16.44 -20.55
C GLY A 208 13.96 15.27 -20.06
N LEU A 209 13.33 14.11 -19.81
CA LEU A 209 14.05 12.90 -19.41
C LEU A 209 14.96 12.39 -20.53
N ASP A 210 14.49 12.51 -21.76
CA ASP A 210 15.20 12.21 -23.00
C ASP A 210 15.22 13.44 -23.93
N LEU A 211 16.22 13.51 -24.80
CA LEU A 211 16.37 14.60 -25.77
C LEU A 211 15.30 14.57 -26.86
N GLU A 212 14.85 13.37 -27.23
CA GLU A 212 13.80 13.11 -28.21
C GLU A 212 12.82 12.10 -27.63
N SER A 213 11.56 12.16 -28.09
CA SER A 213 10.48 11.27 -27.67
C SER A 213 9.76 10.78 -28.92
N SER A 214 10.22 9.64 -29.45
CA SER A 214 9.65 8.94 -30.61
C SER A 214 9.94 7.44 -30.57
N GLU A 215 9.08 6.66 -31.23
CA GLU A 215 9.32 5.23 -31.46
C GLU A 215 10.63 5.00 -32.22
N GLU A 216 10.98 5.84 -33.20
CA GLU A 216 12.23 5.73 -33.96
C GLU A 216 13.48 5.96 -33.09
N ALA A 217 13.37 6.82 -32.07
CA ALA A 217 14.42 7.02 -31.08
C ALA A 217 14.46 5.91 -30.01
N GLY A 218 13.52 4.97 -30.04
CA GLY A 218 13.37 3.91 -29.02
C GLY A 218 12.91 4.46 -27.66
N THR A 219 12.21 5.58 -27.68
CA THR A 219 11.72 6.29 -26.49
C THR A 219 10.21 6.34 -26.48
N ASP A 220 9.63 6.44 -25.29
CA ASP A 220 8.18 6.39 -25.10
C ASP A 220 7.55 7.79 -25.31
N GLU A 221 6.50 7.87 -26.13
CA GLU A 221 5.80 9.12 -26.43
C GLU A 221 4.79 9.54 -25.36
N GLY A 222 4.46 8.67 -24.39
CA GLY A 222 3.51 8.98 -23.33
C GLY A 222 2.11 9.30 -23.87
N ALA A 223 1.51 10.39 -23.39
CA ALA A 223 0.24 10.94 -23.89
C ALA A 223 0.39 11.69 -25.24
N GLY A 224 1.55 11.56 -25.88
CA GLY A 224 2.01 12.38 -27.00
C GLY A 224 3.11 13.35 -26.54
N ASN A 225 4.01 13.70 -27.46
CA ASN A 225 5.11 14.65 -27.23
C ASN A 225 6.09 14.27 -26.09
N GLY A 226 6.09 13.01 -25.61
CA GLY A 226 6.89 12.59 -24.46
C GLY A 226 6.32 13.08 -23.13
N GLU A 227 5.04 13.42 -23.08
CA GLU A 227 4.38 13.90 -21.88
C GLU A 227 3.81 12.74 -21.05
N PHE A 228 4.00 12.81 -19.74
CA PHE A 228 3.52 11.80 -18.81
C PHE A 228 2.77 12.43 -17.64
N LYS A 229 1.77 11.71 -17.16
CA LYS A 229 1.01 12.04 -15.94
C LYS A 229 1.93 12.03 -14.72
N PRO A 230 2.03 13.12 -13.95
CA PRO A 230 2.76 13.14 -12.68
C PRO A 230 2.02 12.28 -11.63
N PRO A 231 2.64 11.22 -11.10
CA PRO A 231 2.03 10.45 -10.02
C PRO A 231 2.05 11.26 -8.71
N SER A 232 1.12 10.95 -7.80
CA SER A 232 1.21 11.32 -6.39
C SER A 232 2.61 11.04 -5.84
N LEU A 233 3.18 12.01 -5.12
CA LEU A 233 4.46 11.82 -4.40
C LEU A 233 4.29 11.22 -3.00
N ARG A 234 3.06 10.91 -2.57
CA ARG A 234 2.86 10.16 -1.33
C ARG A 234 3.49 8.77 -1.44
N ASN A 235 4.19 8.37 -0.39
CA ASN A 235 4.96 7.12 -0.32
C ASN A 235 6.01 7.00 -1.43
N VAL A 236 6.48 8.10 -2.04
CA VAL A 236 7.47 8.03 -3.13
C VAL A 236 8.79 7.38 -2.68
N ALA A 237 9.18 7.57 -1.43
CA ALA A 237 10.45 7.07 -0.90
C ALA A 237 10.56 5.54 -0.83
N VAL A 238 9.43 4.80 -0.87
CA VAL A 238 9.41 3.33 -0.75
C VAL A 238 9.25 2.58 -2.07
N ARG A 239 9.22 3.28 -3.22
CA ARG A 239 8.91 2.68 -4.55
C ARG A 239 10.06 1.94 -5.24
N GLY A 240 11.28 1.97 -4.68
CA GLY A 240 12.46 1.25 -5.18
C GLY A 240 13.08 1.77 -6.50
N SER A 241 12.28 2.28 -7.43
CA SER A 241 12.71 2.89 -8.69
C SER A 241 11.74 3.98 -9.15
N PHE A 242 12.17 4.84 -10.09
CA PHE A 242 11.46 6.08 -10.41
C PHE A 242 11.37 6.36 -11.92
N MET A 243 10.49 7.31 -12.27
CA MET A 243 10.07 7.64 -13.64
C MET A 243 9.18 6.56 -14.27
N HIS A 244 8.68 6.83 -15.48
CA HIS A 244 7.79 5.92 -16.21
C HIS A 244 8.48 4.64 -16.69
N ASP A 245 9.81 4.63 -16.74
CA ASP A 245 10.63 3.51 -17.22
C ASP A 245 11.55 2.92 -16.14
N GLY A 246 11.43 3.40 -14.89
CA GLY A 246 12.19 2.87 -13.76
C GLY A 246 13.71 3.13 -13.81
N ARG A 247 14.20 4.04 -14.65
CA ARG A 247 15.66 4.21 -14.89
C ARG A 247 16.46 4.71 -13.69
N PHE A 248 15.81 5.36 -12.72
CA PHE A 248 16.46 5.81 -11.49
C PHE A 248 16.13 4.88 -10.34
N SER A 249 17.12 4.66 -9.48
CA SER A 249 17.10 3.73 -8.34
C SER A 249 17.05 4.43 -6.98
N SER A 250 17.14 5.76 -6.95
CA SER A 250 17.13 6.56 -5.71
C SER A 250 16.47 7.94 -5.90
N LEU A 251 15.98 8.52 -4.80
CA LEU A 251 15.48 9.89 -4.81
C LEU A 251 16.59 10.91 -5.10
N GLU A 252 17.83 10.59 -4.72
CA GLU A 252 19.01 11.38 -5.02
C GLU A 252 19.24 11.49 -6.53
N GLU A 253 19.08 10.40 -7.28
CA GLU A 253 19.16 10.42 -8.75
C GLU A 253 18.04 11.26 -9.37
N VAL A 254 16.82 11.17 -8.83
CA VAL A 254 15.68 12.00 -9.26
C VAL A 254 15.96 13.49 -9.03
N VAL A 255 16.43 13.86 -7.83
CA VAL A 255 16.74 15.26 -7.51
C VAL A 255 17.94 15.75 -8.33
N GLN A 256 18.95 14.91 -8.56
CA GLN A 256 20.09 15.23 -9.42
C GLN A 256 19.67 15.45 -10.87
N PHE A 257 18.70 14.67 -11.37
CA PHE A 257 18.12 14.88 -12.70
C PHE A 257 17.51 16.28 -12.81
N TYR A 258 16.65 16.70 -11.88
CA TYR A 258 16.10 18.06 -11.90
C TYR A 258 17.18 19.14 -11.67
N SER A 259 18.23 18.85 -10.90
CA SER A 259 19.33 19.78 -10.66
C SER A 259 20.10 20.15 -11.93
N THR A 260 20.46 19.14 -12.75
CA THR A 260 21.38 19.33 -13.88
C THR A 260 21.09 18.51 -15.14
N GLY A 261 20.20 17.52 -15.07
CA GLY A 261 19.99 16.46 -16.07
C GLY A 261 18.87 16.70 -17.09
N ILE A 262 18.06 17.74 -16.92
CA ILE A 262 16.97 18.09 -17.85
C ILE A 262 17.53 18.32 -19.27
N GLN A 263 17.02 17.55 -20.24
CA GLN A 263 17.39 17.64 -21.65
C GLN A 263 16.60 18.72 -22.37
N ALA A 264 17.18 19.26 -23.45
CA ALA A 264 16.53 20.25 -24.31
C ALA A 264 15.55 19.60 -25.30
N ASN A 265 14.59 18.85 -24.77
CA ASN A 265 13.52 18.25 -25.57
C ASN A 265 12.70 19.37 -26.26
N PRO A 266 12.36 19.24 -27.56
CA PRO A 266 11.55 20.23 -28.27
C PRO A 266 10.19 20.50 -27.62
N ASN A 267 9.65 19.53 -26.88
CA ASN A 267 8.36 19.61 -26.19
C ASN A 267 8.51 19.78 -24.67
N LEU A 268 9.70 20.18 -24.19
CA LEU A 268 9.94 20.40 -22.77
C LEU A 268 8.93 21.37 -22.17
N ASP A 269 8.38 21.02 -21.01
CA ASP A 269 7.42 21.86 -20.32
C ASP A 269 7.97 23.26 -20.04
N ASP A 270 7.16 24.29 -20.29
CA ASP A 270 7.56 25.70 -20.17
C ASP A 270 8.10 26.05 -18.77
N ARG A 271 7.61 25.40 -17.70
CA ARG A 271 8.11 25.61 -16.32
C ARG A 271 9.55 25.15 -16.15
N LEU A 272 10.02 24.26 -17.01
CA LEU A 272 11.39 23.76 -17.06
C LEU A 272 12.24 24.46 -18.14
N THR A 273 11.76 25.56 -18.70
CA THR A 273 12.54 26.43 -19.58
C THR A 273 12.89 27.75 -18.91
N ASN A 274 14.05 28.31 -19.22
CA ASN A 274 14.42 29.66 -18.80
C ASN A 274 13.98 30.69 -19.85
N ALA A 275 14.17 31.99 -19.56
CA ALA A 275 13.78 33.09 -20.45
C ALA A 275 14.42 33.07 -21.87
N ARG A 276 15.38 32.18 -22.14
CA ARG A 276 15.98 31.97 -23.46
C ARG A 276 15.47 30.70 -24.17
N GLY A 277 14.47 30.01 -23.61
CA GLY A 277 13.95 28.74 -24.13
C GLY A 277 14.92 27.56 -23.95
N LEU A 278 15.87 27.67 -23.02
CA LEU A 278 16.81 26.59 -22.70
C LEU A 278 16.37 25.89 -21.41
N PRO A 279 16.67 24.59 -21.23
CA PRO A 279 16.38 23.88 -19.97
C PRO A 279 16.87 24.63 -18.75
N VAL A 280 16.04 24.68 -17.71
CA VAL A 280 16.47 25.12 -16.38
C VAL A 280 17.49 24.13 -15.83
N ARG A 281 18.41 24.67 -15.03
CA ARG A 281 19.24 23.89 -14.13
C ARG A 281 19.07 24.49 -12.77
N PHE A 282 18.40 23.78 -11.86
CA PHE A 282 18.21 24.29 -10.51
C PHE A 282 19.55 24.43 -9.77
N ASN A 283 20.55 23.62 -10.15
CA ASN A 283 21.90 23.64 -9.57
C ASN A 283 21.87 23.60 -8.03
N PHE A 284 21.06 22.68 -7.50
CA PHE A 284 20.98 22.45 -6.06
C PHE A 284 22.37 22.14 -5.50
N THR A 285 22.68 22.73 -4.36
CA THR A 285 23.82 22.34 -3.54
C THR A 285 23.58 20.94 -2.95
N ASN A 286 24.64 20.28 -2.48
CA ASN A 286 24.51 18.98 -1.82
C ASN A 286 23.56 19.02 -0.62
N GLN A 287 23.54 20.14 0.12
CA GLN A 287 22.64 20.31 1.26
C GLN A 287 21.18 20.43 0.79
N GLU A 288 20.90 21.25 -0.22
CA GLU A 288 19.54 21.39 -0.78
C GLU A 288 19.02 20.06 -1.34
N MET A 289 19.88 19.25 -1.96
CA MET A 289 19.49 17.91 -2.42
C MET A 289 19.14 16.98 -1.26
N GLN A 290 19.95 16.97 -0.19
CA GLN A 290 19.66 16.19 1.01
C GLN A 290 18.38 16.64 1.70
N ASP A 291 18.16 17.95 1.79
CA ASP A 291 16.96 18.53 2.40
C ASP A 291 15.71 18.15 1.59
N LEU A 292 15.75 18.25 0.24
CA LEU A 292 14.67 17.78 -0.62
C LEU A 292 14.37 16.29 -0.43
N VAL A 293 15.40 15.44 -0.39
CA VAL A 293 15.22 14.00 -0.14
C VAL A 293 14.62 13.78 1.24
N ALA A 294 15.06 14.49 2.28
CA ALA A 294 14.49 14.41 3.62
C ALA A 294 12.99 14.76 3.62
N PHE A 295 12.61 15.84 2.92
CA PHE A 295 11.20 16.19 2.74
C PHE A 295 10.41 15.09 2.04
N LEU A 296 10.92 14.53 0.93
CA LEU A 296 10.23 13.45 0.20
C LEU A 296 10.04 12.18 1.07
N ASN A 297 10.97 11.89 1.97
CA ASN A 297 10.82 10.82 2.97
C ASN A 297 9.70 11.11 3.99
N SER A 298 9.48 12.38 4.37
CA SER A 298 8.39 12.77 5.28
C SER A 298 6.97 12.54 4.71
N LEU A 299 6.88 12.21 3.41
CA LEU A 299 5.65 11.89 2.69
C LEU A 299 5.24 10.42 2.80
N THR A 300 6.06 9.59 3.47
CA THR A 300 5.77 8.18 3.72
C THR A 300 4.81 8.03 4.90
N ASP A 301 3.69 7.36 4.65
CA ASP A 301 2.66 7.03 5.63
C ASP A 301 2.86 5.56 6.05
N GLU A 302 3.61 5.34 7.12
CA GLU A 302 3.95 4.00 7.61
C GLU A 302 2.70 3.17 7.92
N SER A 303 1.63 3.81 8.41
CA SER A 303 0.37 3.12 8.69
C SER A 303 -0.32 2.66 7.41
N PHE A 304 -0.24 3.42 6.31
CA PHE A 304 -0.79 3.00 5.02
C PHE A 304 -0.08 1.77 4.44
N LEU A 305 1.24 1.67 4.63
CA LEU A 305 2.08 0.58 4.11
C LEU A 305 1.81 -0.79 4.74
N THR A 306 1.12 -0.83 5.89
CA THR A 306 0.76 -2.06 6.62
C THR A 306 -0.71 -2.15 6.98
N ASN A 307 -1.55 -1.21 6.51
CA ASN A 307 -2.97 -1.20 6.84
C ASN A 307 -3.68 -2.44 6.29
N GLU A 308 -4.24 -3.23 7.19
CA GLU A 308 -4.98 -4.46 6.91
C GLU A 308 -6.16 -4.25 5.93
N LEU A 309 -6.82 -3.08 5.98
CA LEU A 309 -7.89 -2.72 5.06
C LEU A 309 -7.45 -2.73 3.60
N PHE A 310 -6.15 -2.63 3.33
CA PHE A 310 -5.58 -2.69 1.99
C PHE A 310 -4.71 -3.92 1.76
N SER A 311 -4.53 -4.80 2.74
CA SER A 311 -3.68 -6.00 2.66
C SER A 311 -4.39 -7.19 2.02
N ASN A 312 -3.62 -8.25 1.75
CA ASN A 312 -4.09 -9.46 1.07
C ASN A 312 -5.17 -10.19 1.89
N PRO A 313 -6.43 -10.28 1.41
CA PRO A 313 -7.51 -10.98 2.11
C PRO A 313 -7.37 -12.50 2.16
N PHE A 314 -6.49 -13.09 1.34
CA PHE A 314 -6.34 -14.54 1.24
C PHE A 314 -5.31 -15.10 2.18
N VAL A 315 -4.52 -14.25 2.84
CA VAL A 315 -3.58 -14.74 3.84
C VAL A 315 -4.07 -14.34 5.21
N VAL A 316 -4.56 -15.34 5.92
CA VAL A 316 -4.81 -15.29 7.35
C VAL A 316 -3.48 -15.65 8.01
N LEU A 317 -2.97 -14.80 8.91
CA LEU A 317 -1.88 -15.23 9.78
C LEU A 317 -2.41 -16.35 10.64
N ASP A 318 -1.76 -17.51 10.64
CA ASP A 318 -2.16 -18.62 11.51
C ASP A 318 -2.19 -18.12 12.96
N GLY A 319 -3.36 -18.11 13.59
CA GLY A 319 -3.53 -17.60 14.95
C GLY A 319 -3.99 -16.14 15.07
N ASP A 320 -4.09 -15.40 13.97
CA ASP A 320 -4.70 -14.06 13.89
C ASP A 320 -6.21 -14.23 13.73
N TYR A 321 -6.87 -14.38 14.87
CA TYR A 321 -8.29 -14.69 14.96
C TYR A 321 -9.17 -13.44 14.96
N ASN A 322 -8.62 -12.29 15.33
CA ASN A 322 -9.33 -11.02 15.21
C ASN A 322 -9.15 -10.38 13.82
N GLY A 323 -8.18 -10.88 13.04
CA GLY A 323 -7.87 -10.46 11.68
C GLY A 323 -6.96 -9.23 11.60
N ASP A 324 -6.47 -8.68 12.72
CA ASP A 324 -5.82 -7.37 12.77
C ASP A 324 -4.37 -7.35 12.22
N GLY A 325 -3.89 -8.49 11.75
CA GLY A 325 -2.59 -8.63 11.12
C GLY A 325 -1.44 -8.84 12.11
N VAL A 326 -1.73 -9.04 13.39
CA VAL A 326 -0.76 -9.37 14.43
C VAL A 326 -1.31 -10.48 15.30
N VAL A 327 -0.56 -11.57 15.45
CA VAL A 327 -0.92 -12.64 16.40
C VAL A 327 -0.51 -12.22 17.81
N ASP A 328 -1.46 -11.72 18.60
CA ASP A 328 -1.22 -11.21 19.95
C ASP A 328 -2.28 -11.65 20.99
N THR A 329 -2.42 -10.89 22.08
CA THR A 329 -3.34 -11.26 23.18
C THR A 329 -4.81 -11.06 22.80
N ASP A 330 -5.11 -10.21 21.83
CA ASP A 330 -6.48 -9.95 21.38
C ASP A 330 -7.03 -11.14 20.57
N ASP A 331 -6.18 -11.88 19.84
CA ASP A 331 -6.56 -13.15 19.23
C ASP A 331 -6.88 -14.23 20.25
N TYR A 332 -6.10 -14.29 21.33
CA TYR A 332 -6.39 -15.19 22.44
C TYR A 332 -7.78 -14.92 23.03
N ILE A 333 -8.22 -13.66 23.05
CA ILE A 333 -9.58 -13.30 23.48
C ILE A 333 -10.60 -13.88 22.50
N VAL A 334 -10.38 -13.76 21.18
CA VAL A 334 -11.27 -14.35 20.17
C VAL A 334 -11.34 -15.86 20.30
N TRP A 335 -10.21 -16.55 20.45
CA TRP A 335 -10.18 -17.99 20.69
C TRP A 335 -10.94 -18.38 21.95
N ARG A 336 -10.64 -17.74 23.07
CA ARG A 336 -11.25 -18.07 24.37
C ARG A 336 -12.75 -17.86 24.34
N ASP A 337 -13.22 -16.78 23.72
CA ASP A 337 -14.63 -16.43 23.67
C ASP A 337 -15.42 -17.37 22.73
N ASN A 338 -14.72 -18.10 21.83
CA ASN A 338 -15.30 -19.08 20.92
C ASN A 338 -14.95 -20.55 21.24
N PHE A 339 -14.24 -20.84 22.34
CA PHE A 339 -13.82 -22.20 22.69
C PHE A 339 -15.01 -23.18 22.82
N GLY A 340 -14.92 -24.29 22.11
CA GLY A 340 -15.94 -25.34 21.99
C GLY A 340 -17.03 -25.05 20.95
N SER A 341 -16.90 -23.96 20.18
CA SER A 341 -17.86 -23.59 19.13
C SER A 341 -17.74 -24.49 17.91
N LEU A 342 -18.88 -24.89 17.36
CA LEU A 342 -19.04 -25.59 16.07
C LEU A 342 -19.75 -24.71 15.03
N GLU A 343 -20.11 -23.48 15.40
CA GLU A 343 -20.91 -22.56 14.57
C GLU A 343 -20.14 -21.27 14.27
N ASN A 344 -19.56 -20.66 15.30
CA ASN A 344 -18.63 -19.55 15.14
C ASN A 344 -17.19 -20.09 15.14
N LEU A 345 -16.61 -20.20 13.95
CA LEU A 345 -15.29 -20.76 13.70
C LEU A 345 -14.22 -19.66 13.51
N ALA A 346 -14.47 -18.45 14.03
CA ALA A 346 -13.54 -17.31 13.91
C ALA A 346 -12.14 -17.60 14.48
N ALA A 347 -12.01 -18.59 15.35
CA ALA A 347 -10.75 -19.02 15.93
C ALA A 347 -10.43 -20.51 15.68
N ASP A 348 -11.00 -21.10 14.62
CA ASP A 348 -10.64 -22.44 14.14
C ASP A 348 -9.39 -22.31 13.26
N GLY A 349 -8.22 -22.27 13.91
CA GLY A 349 -6.94 -22.07 13.25
C GLY A 349 -6.38 -23.33 12.58
N ASN A 350 -6.83 -24.52 12.96
CA ASN A 350 -6.43 -25.77 12.31
C ASN A 350 -7.43 -26.26 11.23
N LEU A 351 -8.57 -25.57 11.12
CA LEU A 351 -9.66 -25.80 10.17
C LEU A 351 -10.30 -27.18 10.29
N ASP A 352 -10.38 -27.73 11.51
CA ASP A 352 -11.01 -29.03 11.78
C ASP A 352 -12.52 -28.95 12.06
N GLY A 353 -13.07 -27.74 12.06
CA GLY A 353 -14.49 -27.46 12.24
C GLY A 353 -14.92 -27.33 13.69
N VAL A 354 -13.98 -27.23 14.64
CA VAL A 354 -14.24 -26.93 16.05
C VAL A 354 -13.16 -26.01 16.61
N VAL A 355 -13.55 -24.98 17.34
CA VAL A 355 -12.59 -24.16 18.10
C VAL A 355 -12.20 -24.89 19.39
N ASP A 356 -11.01 -25.47 19.48
CA ASP A 356 -10.53 -26.22 20.64
C ASP A 356 -9.06 -25.94 21.02
N SER A 357 -8.46 -26.85 21.79
CA SER A 357 -7.08 -26.71 22.27
C SER A 357 -6.01 -26.80 21.17
N ALA A 358 -6.34 -27.38 20.02
CA ALA A 358 -5.48 -27.41 18.85
C ALA A 358 -5.30 -26.01 18.28
N ASP A 359 -6.36 -25.21 18.24
CA ASP A 359 -6.32 -23.81 17.79
C ASP A 359 -5.52 -22.92 18.74
N TYR A 360 -5.65 -23.12 20.05
CA TYR A 360 -4.74 -22.47 20.99
C TYR A 360 -3.26 -22.74 20.68
N SER A 361 -2.94 -23.94 20.17
CA SER A 361 -1.58 -24.26 19.77
C SER A 361 -1.19 -23.51 18.49
N VAL A 362 -2.12 -23.37 17.53
CA VAL A 362 -1.93 -22.53 16.33
C VAL A 362 -1.64 -21.08 16.73
N TRP A 363 -2.47 -20.46 17.57
CA TRP A 363 -2.22 -19.12 18.11
C TRP A 363 -0.87 -19.01 18.84
N ARG A 364 -0.60 -19.91 19.79
CA ARG A 364 0.61 -19.87 20.62
C ARG A 364 1.87 -20.02 19.77
N ASP A 365 1.85 -20.93 18.80
CA ASP A 365 3.02 -21.23 17.98
C ASP A 365 3.34 -20.09 17.00
N ASN A 366 2.36 -19.22 16.73
CA ASN A 366 2.49 -18.01 15.93
C ASN A 366 2.49 -16.72 16.75
N LEU A 367 2.53 -16.78 18.10
CA LEU A 367 2.46 -15.59 18.95
C LEU A 367 3.61 -14.62 18.65
N GLY A 368 3.28 -13.37 18.32
CA GLY A 368 4.21 -12.34 17.88
C GLY A 368 4.52 -12.37 16.38
N ALA A 369 3.95 -13.32 15.63
CA ALA A 369 3.89 -13.21 14.18
C ALA A 369 3.09 -11.96 13.83
N SER A 370 3.63 -11.20 12.90
CA SER A 370 2.95 -10.05 12.32
C SER A 370 3.36 -9.99 10.87
N TRP A 371 2.64 -9.22 10.08
CA TRP A 371 3.03 -8.86 8.73
C TRP A 371 4.26 -7.92 8.69
N SER A 372 5.33 -8.23 9.43
CA SER A 372 6.63 -7.57 9.33
C SER A 372 7.50 -8.30 8.30
N PHE A 373 7.43 -7.92 7.03
CA PHE A 373 8.34 -8.46 6.00
C PHE A 373 9.75 -7.85 6.00
N LEU A 374 10.18 -7.22 7.10
CA LEU A 374 11.54 -6.72 7.27
C LEU A 374 12.07 -7.06 8.66
N ALA A 375 12.67 -8.24 8.82
CA ALA A 375 13.82 -8.47 9.71
C ALA A 375 14.39 -9.89 9.57
N ASP A 376 15.23 -10.12 8.56
CA ASP A 376 16.46 -10.88 8.83
C ASP A 376 17.58 -9.86 9.05
N ALA A 377 17.59 -9.27 10.24
CA ALA A 377 18.71 -8.52 10.81
C ALA A 377 18.44 -8.17 12.29
N SER A 378 18.45 -9.18 13.17
CA SER A 378 19.10 -9.16 14.49
C SER A 378 18.41 -10.09 15.49
N ILE A 379 19.22 -11.00 16.04
CA ILE A 379 18.91 -11.89 17.15
C ILE A 379 18.81 -11.08 18.44
N GLU A 380 17.71 -11.24 19.21
CA GLU A 380 17.76 -11.59 20.63
C GLU A 380 16.39 -12.07 21.14
N ALA A 381 16.32 -13.34 21.53
CA ALA A 381 15.14 -13.98 22.08
C ALA A 381 14.87 -13.52 23.52
N ALA A 382 13.71 -12.92 23.77
CA ALA A 382 13.18 -12.76 25.12
C ALA A 382 12.49 -14.06 25.57
N ALA A 383 13.02 -14.69 26.61
CA ALA A 383 12.48 -15.92 27.18
C ALA A 383 11.12 -15.69 27.86
N ALA A 384 10.12 -16.50 27.51
CA ALA A 384 8.85 -16.61 28.22
C ALA A 384 9.05 -17.26 29.61
N PRO A 385 8.29 -16.85 30.65
CA PRO A 385 8.38 -17.49 31.96
C PRO A 385 7.62 -18.82 32.00
N GLU A 386 8.29 -19.90 32.41
CA GLU A 386 7.66 -21.22 32.61
C GLU A 386 6.68 -21.23 33.81
N PRO A 387 5.58 -22.02 33.73
CA PRO A 387 4.71 -22.26 34.87
C PRO A 387 5.39 -23.21 35.86
N VAL A 388 5.53 -22.77 37.11
CA VAL A 388 6.15 -23.55 38.19
C VAL A 388 5.34 -24.83 38.45
N ALA A 389 5.88 -25.96 38.00
CA ALA A 389 5.40 -27.29 38.35
C ALA A 389 5.80 -27.66 39.80
N LEU A 390 4.80 -28.12 40.54
CA LEU A 390 4.88 -28.68 41.90
C LEU A 390 5.98 -29.76 42.05
N VAL A 391 6.95 -29.50 42.93
CA VAL A 391 7.84 -30.55 43.45
C VAL A 391 7.21 -31.17 44.70
N MET A 392 6.78 -32.42 44.57
CA MET A 392 6.51 -33.34 45.68
C MET A 392 7.65 -34.34 45.76
N LEU A 393 8.40 -34.34 46.86
CA LEU A 393 8.92 -35.56 47.47
C LEU A 393 9.23 -35.31 48.96
N GLY A 394 8.68 -36.16 49.83
CA GLY A 394 8.83 -36.09 51.29
C GLY A 394 10.25 -36.44 51.79
N VAL A 395 10.54 -36.56 53.08
CA VAL A 395 9.83 -37.32 54.10
C VAL A 395 10.51 -37.05 55.47
N LEU A 396 9.68 -36.81 56.49
CA LEU A 396 9.81 -37.19 57.92
C LEU A 396 10.74 -36.47 58.93
N LEU A 397 10.16 -36.46 60.16
CA LEU A 397 10.68 -36.27 61.52
C LEU A 397 10.83 -34.81 61.99
N ALA A 398 10.41 -34.38 63.18
CA ALA A 398 9.63 -34.96 64.27
C ALA A 398 9.30 -33.84 65.28
N TRP A 399 8.23 -34.09 66.07
CA TRP A 399 8.02 -33.61 67.45
C TRP A 399 7.59 -32.14 67.67
N ARG A 400 6.34 -31.97 68.13
CA ARG A 400 5.94 -31.63 69.52
C ARG A 400 6.25 -30.16 69.86
N THR A 401 5.40 -29.31 70.40
CA THR A 401 4.05 -29.33 71.00
C THR A 401 3.82 -27.89 71.51
N VAL A 402 2.56 -27.51 71.73
CA VAL A 402 2.12 -26.71 72.90
C VAL A 402 2.19 -25.17 72.82
N THR A 403 0.98 -24.63 72.63
CA THR A 403 0.27 -23.61 73.45
C THR A 403 0.38 -22.11 73.16
N ASN A 404 -0.78 -21.60 72.73
CA ASN A 404 -1.60 -20.57 73.39
C ASN A 404 -1.03 -19.17 73.70
N ARG A 405 -1.62 -18.21 72.95
CA ARG A 405 -2.37 -17.04 73.46
C ARG A 405 -1.57 -15.79 73.92
N PRO A 406 -2.23 -14.62 74.00
CA PRO A 406 -1.85 -13.47 73.16
C PRO A 406 -1.62 -12.18 73.98
N ARG A 407 -1.59 -11.04 73.25
CA ARG A 407 -1.93 -9.67 73.68
C ARG A 407 -0.87 -8.91 74.51
N ARG A 408 -0.35 -7.83 73.92
CA ARG A 408 -0.66 -6.38 74.14
C ARG A 408 0.61 -5.59 73.77
N ARG A 409 0.51 -4.69 72.79
CA ARG A 409 0.30 -3.22 72.92
C ARG A 409 1.49 -2.46 73.55
N SER A 410 1.80 -1.39 72.83
CA SER A 410 2.38 -0.10 73.21
C SER A 410 3.87 -0.03 73.54
N GLY A 411 4.53 0.75 72.71
CA GLY A 411 5.89 1.26 72.79
C GLY A 411 6.21 1.88 71.45
#